data_AF-A0A963XPU4-F1
#
_entry.id   AF-A0A963XPU4-F1
#
_cell.length_a   1.000
_cell.length_b   1.000
_cell.length_c   1.000
_cell.angle_alpha   90.00
_cell.angle_beta   90.00
_cell.angle_gamma   90.00
#
_symmetry.space_group_name_H-M   'P 1'
#
loop_
_entity.id
_entity.type
_entity.pdbx_description
1 polymer ?
#
loop_
_entity_poly.entity_id
_entity_poly.type
_entity_poly.pdbx_seq_one_letter_code
_entity_poly.pdbx_strand_id
1 'polypeptide(L)'
;MKRPASARAFATSCALAAAVALAHPALAFEISAMSDAERDAFGKEVRSYLLANPEVLVEVINELEQRNADAQAQGDKALVTANAQDIFDDGWSFVGGNPEGDITVVEFLDYRCGYCRKAHGAVTELLETDGNIRFIVKEFPILG
;
A
#
# COMPACT_ATOMS: atom_id res chain seq x y z
N MET A 1 52.89 -18.07 -76.05
CA MET A 1 53.23 -16.79 -75.39
C MET A 1 52.29 -16.63 -74.19
N LYS A 2 52.86 -16.49 -72.98
CA LYS A 2 52.14 -16.46 -71.69
C LYS A 2 51.62 -15.04 -71.40
N ARG A 3 50.43 -14.92 -70.75
CA ARG A 3 49.92 -13.88 -69.81
C ARG A 3 48.42 -13.54 -70.06
N PRO A 4 47.66 -13.04 -69.07
CA PRO A 4 47.53 -13.52 -67.69
C PRO A 4 46.04 -13.63 -67.24
N ALA A 5 45.77 -14.46 -66.25
CA ALA A 5 44.50 -14.51 -65.54
C ALA A 5 44.54 -13.57 -64.33
N SER A 6 43.74 -12.50 -64.32
CA SER A 6 43.34 -11.76 -63.11
C SER A 6 42.29 -10.69 -63.43
N ALA A 7 41.01 -11.05 -63.49
CA ALA A 7 39.92 -10.06 -63.57
C ALA A 7 38.61 -10.52 -62.90
N ARG A 8 38.71 -11.39 -61.89
CA ARG A 8 37.55 -11.86 -61.13
C ARG A 8 37.87 -11.94 -59.65
N ALA A 9 38.10 -10.79 -59.01
CA ALA A 9 38.28 -10.75 -57.55
C ALA A 9 37.74 -9.46 -56.89
N PHE A 10 36.81 -8.73 -57.53
CA PHE A 10 36.30 -7.48 -56.96
C PHE A 10 34.77 -7.32 -56.90
N ALA A 11 34.00 -8.33 -57.32
CA ALA A 11 32.52 -8.22 -57.35
C ALA A 11 31.80 -8.88 -56.16
N THR A 12 32.53 -9.52 -55.23
CA THR A 12 31.96 -10.31 -54.13
C THR A 12 32.19 -9.70 -52.75
N SER A 13 32.38 -8.38 -52.66
CA SER A 13 32.61 -7.71 -51.36
C SER A 13 31.57 -6.64 -50.99
N CYS A 14 30.64 -6.26 -51.89
CA CYS A 14 29.60 -5.27 -51.56
C CYS A 14 28.25 -5.86 -51.09
N ALA A 15 28.00 -7.16 -51.27
CA ALA A 15 26.69 -7.74 -50.93
C ALA A 15 26.54 -8.13 -49.45
N LEU A 16 27.62 -8.20 -48.67
CA LEU A 16 27.55 -8.60 -47.25
C LEU A 16 27.45 -7.41 -46.27
N ALA A 17 27.73 -6.18 -46.72
CA ALA A 17 27.59 -4.98 -45.88
C ALA A 17 26.14 -4.46 -45.81
N ALA A 18 25.27 -4.82 -46.75
CA ALA A 18 23.87 -4.38 -46.77
C ALA A 18 22.94 -5.20 -45.86
N ALA A 19 23.36 -6.40 -45.42
CA ALA A 19 22.54 -7.26 -44.57
C ALA A 19 22.66 -6.96 -43.05
N VAL A 20 23.64 -6.14 -42.64
CA VAL A 20 23.85 -5.74 -41.23
C VAL A 20 23.16 -4.40 -40.89
N ALA A 21 22.38 -3.81 -41.81
CA ALA A 21 21.63 -2.59 -41.53
C ALA A 21 20.20 -2.84 -40.99
N LEU A 22 19.68 -4.07 -41.11
CA LEU A 22 18.31 -4.43 -40.70
C LEU A 22 18.23 -5.05 -39.30
N ALA A 23 19.36 -5.31 -38.65
CA ALA A 23 19.40 -5.72 -37.25
C ALA A 23 19.68 -4.50 -36.36
N HIS A 24 18.87 -3.46 -36.47
CA HIS A 24 18.77 -2.51 -35.37
C HIS A 24 18.06 -3.26 -34.24
N PRO A 25 18.65 -3.38 -33.03
CA PRO A 25 17.84 -3.73 -31.87
C PRO A 25 16.71 -2.71 -31.85
N ALA A 26 15.47 -3.20 -31.75
CA ALA A 26 14.32 -2.36 -31.48
C ALA A 26 14.77 -1.31 -30.46
N LEU A 27 14.75 -0.02 -30.83
CA LEU A 27 15.11 1.04 -29.92
C LEU A 27 14.26 0.80 -28.68
N ALA A 28 14.91 0.44 -27.57
CA ALA A 28 14.21 0.31 -26.31
C ALA A 28 13.45 1.62 -26.10
N PHE A 29 12.14 1.54 -25.88
CA PHE A 29 11.34 2.71 -25.64
C PHE A 29 11.77 3.32 -24.30
N GLU A 30 12.70 4.25 -24.36
CA GLU A 30 13.21 4.99 -23.21
C GLU A 30 12.21 6.09 -22.84
N ILE A 31 11.31 5.79 -21.91
CA ILE A 31 10.29 6.72 -21.39
C ILE A 31 10.94 8.02 -20.89
N SER A 32 12.18 7.95 -20.39
CA SER A 32 12.94 9.09 -19.84
C SER A 32 13.59 9.99 -20.90
N ALA A 33 13.69 9.56 -22.17
CA ALA A 33 14.42 10.26 -23.23
C ALA A 33 13.52 10.71 -24.42
N MET A 34 12.23 10.89 -24.17
CA MET A 34 11.25 11.28 -25.19
C MET A 34 11.43 12.75 -25.62
N SER A 35 11.21 13.03 -26.91
CA SER A 35 10.97 14.39 -27.40
C SER A 35 9.61 14.92 -26.94
N ASP A 36 9.39 16.23 -27.05
CA ASP A 36 8.13 16.84 -26.61
C ASP A 36 6.93 16.34 -27.41
N ALA A 37 7.11 16.12 -28.73
CA ALA A 37 6.07 15.57 -29.59
C ALA A 37 5.68 14.13 -29.18
N GLU A 38 6.66 13.31 -28.79
CA GLU A 38 6.40 11.96 -28.31
C GLU A 38 5.72 11.95 -26.94
N ARG A 39 6.12 12.85 -26.02
CA ARG A 39 5.46 13.01 -24.71
C ARG A 39 3.98 13.39 -24.87
N ASP A 40 3.68 14.32 -25.76
CA ASP A 40 2.31 14.75 -26.03
C ASP A 40 1.46 13.60 -26.61
N ALA A 41 2.02 12.82 -27.54
CA ALA A 41 1.34 11.66 -28.10
C ALA A 41 1.08 10.60 -27.00
N PHE A 42 2.08 10.29 -26.18
CA PHE A 42 1.94 9.33 -25.08
C PHE A 42 0.90 9.78 -24.04
N GLY A 43 0.91 11.05 -23.63
CA GLY A 43 -0.07 11.57 -22.68
C GLY A 43 -1.51 11.48 -23.19
N LYS A 44 -1.73 11.67 -24.50
CA LYS A 44 -3.05 11.48 -25.12
C LYS A 44 -3.48 10.01 -25.08
N GLU A 45 -2.58 9.08 -25.36
CA GLU A 45 -2.87 7.65 -25.28
C GLU A 45 -3.14 7.19 -23.84
N VAL A 46 -2.35 7.63 -22.85
CA VAL A 46 -2.60 7.33 -21.43
C VAL A 46 -3.97 7.86 -21.01
N ARG A 47 -4.31 9.10 -21.39
CA ARG A 47 -5.63 9.67 -21.10
C ARG A 47 -6.75 8.86 -21.76
N SER A 48 -6.57 8.47 -23.02
CA SER A 48 -7.53 7.63 -23.75
C SER A 48 -7.73 6.29 -23.04
N TYR A 49 -6.64 5.65 -22.63
CA TYR A 49 -6.66 4.39 -21.89
C TYR A 49 -7.40 4.51 -20.55
N LEU A 50 -7.09 5.52 -19.73
CA LEU A 50 -7.77 5.71 -18.45
C LEU A 50 -9.26 6.01 -18.60
N LEU A 51 -9.68 6.72 -19.66
CA LEU A 51 -11.10 6.95 -19.94
C LEU A 51 -11.81 5.70 -20.49
N ALA A 52 -11.10 4.85 -21.21
CA ALA A 52 -11.62 3.57 -21.68
C ALA A 52 -11.66 2.50 -20.58
N ASN A 53 -10.89 2.68 -19.49
CA ASN A 53 -10.73 1.73 -18.39
C ASN A 53 -10.81 2.46 -17.03
N PRO A 54 -11.95 3.09 -16.66
CA PRO A 54 -12.09 3.84 -15.42
C PRO A 54 -11.90 2.98 -14.15
N GLU A 55 -12.08 1.66 -14.25
CA GLU A 55 -11.88 0.69 -13.17
C GLU A 55 -10.44 0.72 -12.63
N VAL A 56 -9.45 1.02 -13.50
CA VAL A 56 -8.04 1.15 -13.10
C VAL A 56 -7.87 2.20 -12.01
N LEU A 57 -8.61 3.32 -12.07
CA LEU A 57 -8.55 4.35 -11.03
C LEU A 57 -9.15 3.85 -9.72
N VAL A 58 -10.24 3.09 -9.77
CA VAL A 58 -10.87 2.49 -8.58
C VAL A 58 -9.93 1.48 -7.93
N GLU A 59 -9.28 0.62 -8.73
CA GLU A 59 -8.30 -0.35 -8.24
C GLU A 59 -7.13 0.34 -7.54
N VAL A 60 -6.58 1.41 -8.13
CA VAL A 60 -5.49 2.18 -7.52
C VAL A 60 -5.91 2.84 -6.21
N ILE A 61 -7.12 3.41 -6.15
CA ILE A 61 -7.65 4.02 -4.92
C ILE A 61 -7.82 2.95 -3.84
N ASN A 62 -8.46 1.83 -4.17
CA ASN A 62 -8.69 0.74 -3.21
C ASN A 62 -7.38 0.15 -2.68
N GLU A 63 -6.39 -0.05 -3.56
CA GLU A 63 -5.05 -0.53 -3.17
C GLU A 63 -4.36 0.48 -2.23
N LEU A 64 -4.45 1.79 -2.53
CA LEU A 64 -3.89 2.82 -1.68
C LEU A 64 -4.59 2.88 -0.31
N GLU A 65 -5.92 2.81 -0.30
CA GLU A 65 -6.72 2.77 0.93
C GLU A 65 -6.36 1.55 1.78
N GLN A 66 -6.24 0.37 1.18
CA GLN A 66 -5.84 -0.85 1.86
C GLN A 66 -4.43 -0.71 2.45
N ARG A 67 -3.46 -0.23 1.67
CA ARG A 67 -2.08 -0.02 2.16
C ARG A 67 -2.02 0.98 3.31
N ASN A 68 -2.82 2.04 3.25
CA ASN A 68 -2.92 3.02 4.33
C ASN A 68 -3.55 2.42 5.57
N ALA A 69 -4.61 1.62 5.42
CA ALA A 69 -5.25 0.91 6.53
C ALA A 69 -4.30 -0.09 7.20
N ASP A 70 -3.53 -0.86 6.42
CA ASP A 70 -2.54 -1.80 6.93
C ASP A 70 -1.40 -1.07 7.67
N ALA A 71 -0.91 0.04 7.11
CA ALA A 71 0.11 0.86 7.76
C ALA A 71 -0.40 1.48 9.07
N GLN A 72 -1.65 1.95 9.08
CA GLN A 72 -2.29 2.46 10.29
C GLN A 72 -2.44 1.37 11.35
N ALA A 73 -2.95 0.19 10.99
CA ALA A 73 -3.11 -0.93 11.91
C ALA A 73 -1.77 -1.39 12.52
N GLN A 74 -0.69 -1.38 11.71
CA GLN A 74 0.66 -1.65 12.20
C GLN A 74 1.15 -0.57 13.18
N GLY A 75 0.88 0.70 12.87
CA GLY A 75 1.16 1.82 13.76
C GLY A 75 0.43 1.72 15.09
N ASP A 76 -0.88 1.43 15.06
CA ASP A 76 -1.71 1.26 16.27
C ASP A 76 -1.18 0.10 17.13
N LYS A 77 -0.83 -1.04 16.51
CA LYS A 77 -0.22 -2.17 17.22
C LYS A 77 1.12 -1.79 17.86
N ALA A 78 1.94 -1.01 17.16
CA ALA A 78 3.21 -0.53 17.70
C ALA A 78 2.98 0.39 18.91
N LEU A 79 1.99 1.27 18.86
CA LEU A 79 1.62 2.14 19.98
C LEU A 79 1.12 1.35 21.19
N VAL A 80 0.23 0.37 21.00
CA VAL A 80 -0.24 -0.50 22.09
C VAL A 80 0.92 -1.27 22.70
N THR A 81 1.83 -1.80 21.88
CA THR A 81 3.01 -2.54 22.35
C THR A 81 3.95 -1.64 23.15
N ALA A 82 4.23 -0.44 22.65
CA ALA A 82 5.13 0.52 23.30
C ALA A 82 4.59 1.02 24.65
N ASN A 83 3.27 1.06 24.82
CA ASN A 83 2.59 1.56 26.02
C ASN A 83 1.90 0.43 26.81
N ALA A 84 2.26 -0.84 26.58
CA ALA A 84 1.52 -1.99 27.10
C ALA A 84 1.41 -1.98 28.63
N GLN A 85 2.47 -1.57 29.33
CA GLN A 85 2.44 -1.46 30.79
C GLN A 85 1.40 -0.44 31.26
N ASP A 86 1.41 0.78 30.69
CA ASP A 86 0.46 1.83 31.05
C ASP A 86 -0.99 1.47 30.65
N ILE A 87 -1.16 0.71 29.56
CA ILE A 87 -2.47 0.28 29.08
C ILE A 87 -3.05 -0.86 29.94
N PHE A 88 -2.23 -1.85 30.33
CA PHE A 88 -2.74 -3.10 30.91
C PHE A 88 -2.47 -3.29 32.40
N ASP A 89 -1.48 -2.59 32.97
CA ASP A 89 -0.97 -2.84 34.32
C ASP A 89 -0.35 -1.58 34.96
N ASP A 90 -1.13 -0.49 34.99
CA ASP A 90 -0.69 0.77 35.60
C ASP A 90 -0.82 0.77 37.14
N GLY A 91 -1.55 -0.19 37.72
CA GLY A 91 -1.70 -0.35 39.17
C GLY A 91 -2.73 0.57 39.84
N TRP A 92 -3.42 1.42 39.09
CA TRP A 92 -4.47 2.30 39.63
C TRP A 92 -5.77 2.31 38.83
N SER A 93 -5.76 1.82 37.59
CA SER A 93 -6.98 1.67 36.79
C SER A 93 -7.92 0.62 37.37
N PHE A 94 -9.21 0.84 37.23
CA PHE A 94 -10.21 -0.15 37.61
C PHE A 94 -10.10 -1.39 36.71
N VAL A 95 -10.10 -2.58 37.33
CA VAL A 95 -10.14 -3.88 36.65
C VAL A 95 -11.38 -4.63 37.13
N GLY A 96 -12.24 -5.03 36.19
CA GLY A 96 -13.49 -5.75 36.42
C GLY A 96 -13.72 -6.89 35.43
N GLY A 97 -14.95 -7.40 35.38
CA GLY A 97 -15.28 -8.62 34.62
C GLY A 97 -14.62 -9.84 35.26
N ASN A 98 -13.92 -10.64 34.45
CA ASN A 98 -13.04 -11.71 34.91
C ASN A 98 -11.57 -11.25 34.83
N PRO A 99 -10.89 -10.93 35.95
CA PRO A 99 -9.49 -10.54 35.94
C PRO A 99 -8.53 -11.57 35.32
N GLU A 100 -8.94 -12.84 35.27
CA GLU A 100 -8.20 -13.95 34.66
C GLU A 100 -8.72 -14.30 33.25
N GLY A 101 -9.46 -13.38 32.63
CA GLY A 101 -10.05 -13.53 31.30
C GLY A 101 -9.00 -13.70 30.19
N ASP A 102 -9.35 -14.42 29.13
CA ASP A 102 -8.46 -14.64 27.97
C ASP A 102 -8.48 -13.48 26.97
N ILE A 103 -9.52 -12.64 27.03
CA ILE A 103 -9.65 -11.41 26.25
C ILE A 103 -9.63 -10.23 27.21
N THR A 104 -8.74 -9.26 26.98
CA THR A 104 -8.73 -7.98 27.70
C THR A 104 -9.37 -6.89 26.85
N VAL A 105 -10.40 -6.24 27.38
CA VAL A 105 -11.01 -5.04 26.80
C VAL A 105 -10.59 -3.85 27.66
N VAL A 106 -10.01 -2.82 27.03
CA VAL A 106 -9.61 -1.57 27.69
C VAL A 106 -10.49 -0.45 27.18
N GLU A 107 -11.33 0.13 28.04
CA GLU A 107 -12.17 1.27 27.69
C GLU A 107 -11.54 2.58 28.18
N PHE A 108 -11.22 3.46 27.23
CA PHE A 108 -10.87 4.85 27.52
C PHE A 108 -12.15 5.68 27.60
N LEU A 109 -12.45 6.23 28.78
CA LEU A 109 -13.70 6.93 29.01
C LEU A 109 -13.53 8.26 29.73
N ASP A 110 -14.45 9.17 29.42
CA ASP A 110 -14.67 10.42 30.14
C ASP A 110 -16.11 10.42 30.66
N TYR A 111 -16.30 10.60 31.98
CA TYR A 111 -17.64 10.61 32.59
C TYR A 111 -18.57 11.68 32.01
N ARG A 112 -18.01 12.74 31.42
CA ARG A 112 -18.77 13.84 30.82
C ARG A 112 -19.07 13.58 29.35
N CYS A 113 -18.45 12.59 28.72
CA CYS A 113 -18.74 12.20 27.34
C CYS A 113 -20.14 11.57 27.20
N GLY A 114 -21.00 12.23 26.42
CA GLY A 114 -22.34 11.73 26.14
C GLY A 114 -22.36 10.43 25.33
N TYR A 115 -21.32 10.16 24.53
CA TYR A 115 -21.20 8.90 23.79
C TYR A 115 -20.75 7.75 24.69
N CYS A 116 -19.80 7.98 25.61
CA CYS A 116 -19.42 6.98 26.62
C CYS A 116 -20.65 6.55 27.45
N ARG A 117 -21.47 7.52 27.90
CA ARG A 117 -22.72 7.20 28.61
C ARG A 117 -23.71 6.37 27.79
N LYS A 118 -23.80 6.61 26.47
CA LYS A 118 -24.66 5.80 25.59
C LYS A 118 -24.09 4.41 25.36
N ALA A 119 -22.76 4.27 25.26
CA ALA A 119 -22.07 3.00 25.05
C ALA A 119 -22.10 2.09 26.28
N HIS A 120 -22.21 2.66 27.50
CA HIS A 120 -22.17 1.92 28.76
C HIS A 120 -23.07 0.68 28.78
N GLY A 121 -24.33 0.80 28.32
CA GLY A 121 -25.25 -0.35 28.28
C GLY A 121 -24.76 -1.50 27.40
N ALA A 122 -24.19 -1.19 26.23
CA ALA A 122 -23.65 -2.20 25.32
C ALA A 122 -22.37 -2.86 25.89
N VAL A 123 -21.53 -2.09 26.58
CA VAL A 123 -20.35 -2.62 27.28
C VAL A 123 -20.79 -3.57 28.40
N THR A 124 -21.78 -3.17 29.21
CA THR A 124 -22.33 -4.03 30.27
C THR A 124 -22.90 -5.33 29.70
N GLU A 125 -23.71 -5.26 28.64
CA GLU A 125 -24.28 -6.44 27.98
C GLU A 125 -23.20 -7.37 27.43
N LEU A 126 -22.11 -6.82 26.87
CA LEU A 126 -20.96 -7.60 26.39
C LEU A 126 -20.29 -8.37 27.53
N LEU A 127 -20.02 -7.71 28.66
CA LEU A 127 -19.40 -8.33 29.83
C LEU A 127 -20.30 -9.38 30.50
N GLU A 128 -21.62 -9.20 30.43
CA GLU A 128 -22.60 -10.18 30.93
C GLU A 128 -22.71 -11.39 30.00
N THR A 129 -22.64 -11.18 28.68
CA THR A 129 -22.74 -12.24 27.67
C THR A 129 -21.48 -13.08 27.60
N ASP A 130 -20.31 -12.45 27.73
CA ASP A 130 -19.01 -13.12 27.78
C ASP A 130 -18.32 -12.86 29.13
N GLY A 131 -18.56 -13.79 30.07
CA GLY A 131 -17.96 -13.76 31.39
C GLY A 131 -16.45 -14.05 31.41
N ASN A 132 -15.80 -14.29 30.27
CA ASN A 132 -14.35 -14.49 30.19
C ASN A 132 -13.57 -13.22 29.81
N ILE A 133 -14.23 -12.07 29.78
CA ILE A 133 -13.58 -10.79 29.48
C ILE A 133 -12.96 -10.18 30.75
N ARG A 134 -11.66 -9.87 30.67
CA ARG A 134 -10.98 -8.95 31.59
C ARG A 134 -11.23 -7.52 31.14
N PHE A 135 -11.87 -6.72 31.98
CA PHE A 135 -12.24 -5.35 31.62
C PHE A 135 -11.40 -4.33 32.39
N ILE A 136 -10.74 -3.41 31.69
CA ILE A 136 -9.94 -2.33 32.28
C ILE A 136 -10.55 -1.00 31.88
N VAL A 137 -10.77 -0.13 32.87
CA VAL A 137 -11.24 1.23 32.64
C VAL A 137 -10.08 2.21 32.77
N LYS A 138 -9.89 3.01 31.72
CA LYS A 138 -8.95 4.11 31.67
C LYS A 138 -9.71 5.44 31.68
N GLU A 139 -9.71 6.09 32.83
CA GLU A 139 -10.36 7.40 32.98
C GLU A 139 -9.50 8.51 32.35
N PHE A 140 -10.04 9.19 31.34
CA PHE A 140 -9.39 10.28 30.62
C PHE A 140 -10.34 11.49 30.54
N PRO A 141 -10.25 12.44 31.50
CA PRO A 141 -11.12 13.62 31.54
C PRO A 141 -10.72 14.67 30.48
N ILE A 142 -10.81 14.31 29.20
CA ILE A 142 -10.45 15.18 28.06
C ILE A 142 -11.44 16.33 27.86
N LEU A 143 -12.64 16.23 28.42
CA LEU A 143 -13.68 17.23 28.28
C LEU A 143 -13.69 18.26 29.42
N GLY A 144 -12.85 18.13 30.47
CA GLY A 144 -12.73 19.03 31.67
C GLY A 144 -13.30 18.51 32.99
#